data_AF-A0A0E0Q9I8-F1
#
_entry.id   AF-A0A0E0Q9I8-F1
#
_cell.length_a   1.000
_cell.length_b   1.000
_cell.length_c   1.000
_cell.angle_alpha   90.00
_cell.angle_beta   90.00
_cell.angle_gamma   90.00
#
_symmetry.space_group_name_H-M   'P 1'
#
loop_
_entity.id
_entity.type
_entity.pdbx_description
1 polymer ?
#
loop_
_entity_poly.entity_id
_entity_poly.type
_entity_poly.pdbx_seq_one_letter_code
_entity_poly.pdbx_strand_id
1 'polypeptide(L)'
;MVTATGDSTGRLMKYDPTTGYLDVLQSGMTYPNGLAISADRSHLVVALTGPCKLVRHWIEGPKAGTSEPFAELPGYPDNVRPDGKGGYWVALHREKTETPYGSDTHLLAVRIGRKGKILQELRGPKNVRPTEKI
;
A
#
# COMPACT_ATOMS: atom_id res chain seq x y z
N MET A 1 6.99 17.37 -3.40
CA MET A 1 6.55 16.00 -3.06
C MET A 1 5.03 15.98 -3.16
N VAL A 2 4.42 15.00 -3.85
CA VAL A 2 2.94 14.90 -4.07
C VAL A 2 2.14 14.93 -2.76
N THR A 3 2.77 14.59 -1.63
CA THR A 3 2.18 14.66 -0.29
C THR A 3 1.90 16.09 0.20
N ALA A 4 2.55 17.13 -0.38
CA ALA A 4 2.40 18.52 0.05
C ALA A 4 1.21 19.26 -0.60
N THR A 5 0.69 18.74 -1.71
CA THR A 5 -0.37 19.42 -2.50
C THR A 5 -1.78 18.98 -2.11
N GLY A 6 -1.93 17.95 -1.27
CA GLY A 6 -3.24 17.35 -0.96
C GLY A 6 -3.89 16.66 -2.16
N ASP A 7 -3.12 16.41 -3.23
CA ASP A 7 -3.62 15.83 -4.47
C ASP A 7 -4.23 14.45 -4.23
N SER A 8 -5.48 14.30 -4.66
CA SER A 8 -6.25 13.07 -4.55
C SER A 8 -6.84 12.66 -5.89
N THR A 9 -6.21 13.03 -7.01
CA THR A 9 -6.65 12.65 -8.35
C THR A 9 -6.36 11.19 -8.73
N GLY A 10 -5.73 10.43 -7.84
CA GLY A 10 -5.42 9.01 -8.06
C GLY A 10 -6.66 8.14 -8.27
N ARG A 11 -6.48 7.05 -9.03
CA ARG A 11 -7.55 6.14 -9.43
C ARG A 11 -7.14 4.68 -9.27
N LEU A 12 -8.09 3.85 -8.84
CA LEU A 12 -8.04 2.40 -8.95
C LEU A 12 -8.83 1.98 -10.19
N MET A 13 -8.20 1.21 -11.08
CA MET A 13 -8.79 0.84 -12.36
C MET A 13 -8.71 -0.66 -12.58
N LYS A 14 -9.73 -1.22 -13.24
CA LYS A 14 -9.79 -2.59 -13.71
C LYS A 14 -9.73 -2.58 -15.23
N TYR A 15 -8.83 -3.36 -15.79
CA TYR A 15 -8.73 -3.57 -17.23
C TYR A 15 -9.16 -4.99 -17.57
N ASP A 16 -10.06 -5.13 -18.53
CA ASP A 16 -10.44 -6.42 -19.12
C ASP A 16 -9.70 -6.62 -20.45
N PRO A 17 -8.70 -7.52 -20.53
CA PRO A 17 -7.94 -7.74 -21.74
C PRO A 17 -8.75 -8.43 -22.85
N THR A 18 -9.89 -9.06 -22.55
CA THR A 18 -10.71 -9.75 -23.54
C THR A 18 -11.60 -8.79 -24.31
N THR A 19 -12.10 -7.75 -23.64
CA THR A 19 -12.97 -6.72 -24.22
C THR A 19 -12.22 -5.43 -24.53
N GLY A 20 -11.02 -5.24 -23.97
CA GLY A 20 -10.25 -3.99 -24.05
C GLY A 20 -10.82 -2.87 -23.17
N TYR A 21 -11.80 -3.18 -22.33
CA TYR A 21 -12.54 -2.19 -21.54
C TYR A 21 -11.81 -1.84 -20.24
N LEU A 22 -11.88 -0.56 -19.86
CA LEU A 22 -11.25 -0.01 -18.65
C LEU A 22 -12.32 0.60 -17.75
N ASP A 23 -12.46 0.03 -16.55
CA ASP A 23 -13.35 0.51 -15.51
C ASP A 23 -12.58 1.28 -14.44
N VAL A 24 -13.09 2.44 -14.05
CA VAL A 24 -12.60 3.16 -12.86
C VAL A 24 -13.38 2.63 -11.66
N LEU A 25 -12.75 1.77 -10.86
CA LEU A 25 -13.35 1.19 -9.66
C LEU A 25 -13.48 2.21 -8.53
N GLN A 26 -12.51 3.11 -8.40
CA GLN A 26 -12.53 4.20 -7.44
C GLN A 26 -11.66 5.37 -7.94
N SER A 27 -12.15 6.59 -7.80
CA SER A 27 -11.41 7.83 -7.98
C SER A 27 -11.22 8.56 -6.64
N GLY A 28 -10.48 9.67 -6.62
CA GLY A 28 -10.34 10.45 -5.40
C GLY A 28 -9.29 9.89 -4.42
N MET A 29 -8.34 9.09 -4.89
CA MET A 29 -7.35 8.44 -4.02
C MET A 29 -6.08 9.30 -3.87
N THR A 30 -5.68 9.55 -2.62
CA THR A 30 -4.45 10.27 -2.31
C THR A 30 -3.23 9.39 -2.53
N TYR A 31 -2.53 9.60 -3.65
CA TYR A 31 -1.29 8.92 -4.03
C TYR A 31 -1.33 7.37 -3.88
N PRO A 32 -2.18 6.67 -4.65
CA PRO A 32 -2.27 5.20 -4.63
C PRO A 32 -1.07 4.58 -5.36
N ASN A 33 -0.06 4.14 -4.61
CA ASN A 33 1.23 3.73 -5.19
C ASN A 33 1.37 2.20 -5.35
N GLY A 34 0.85 1.44 -4.39
CA GLY A 34 0.90 -0.02 -4.40
C GLY A 34 -0.48 -0.67 -4.43
N LEU A 35 -0.60 -1.82 -5.07
CA LEU A 35 -1.83 -2.60 -5.19
C LEU A 35 -1.54 -4.10 -5.05
N ALA A 36 -2.36 -4.81 -4.28
CA ALA A 36 -2.36 -6.28 -4.24
C ALA A 36 -3.80 -6.81 -4.17
N ILE A 37 -4.03 -7.99 -4.74
CA ILE A 37 -5.29 -8.72 -4.60
C ILE A 37 -5.22 -9.68 -3.41
N SER A 38 -6.34 -9.85 -2.71
CA SER A 38 -6.46 -10.83 -1.64
C SER A 38 -6.37 -12.26 -2.16
N ALA A 39 -5.97 -13.19 -1.30
CA ALA A 39 -5.78 -14.59 -1.67
C ALA A 39 -7.09 -15.26 -2.15
N ASP A 40 -8.22 -14.87 -1.54
CA ASP A 40 -9.56 -15.30 -1.90
C ASP A 40 -10.20 -14.47 -3.02
N ARG A 41 -9.47 -13.46 -3.55
CA ARG A 41 -9.92 -12.53 -4.60
C ARG A 41 -11.17 -11.71 -4.26
N SER A 42 -11.55 -11.63 -2.98
CA SER A 42 -12.71 -10.86 -2.54
C SER A 42 -12.46 -9.35 -2.48
N HIS A 43 -11.21 -8.92 -2.34
CA HIS A 43 -10.84 -7.51 -2.21
C HIS A 43 -9.44 -7.19 -2.72
N LEU A 44 -9.20 -5.90 -2.93
CA LEU A 44 -7.92 -5.30 -3.24
C LEU A 44 -7.40 -4.54 -2.01
N VAL A 45 -6.08 -4.53 -1.83
CA VAL A 45 -5.38 -3.70 -0.84
C VAL A 45 -4.56 -2.67 -1.57
N VAL A 46 -4.82 -1.39 -1.30
CA VAL A 46 -4.18 -0.26 -1.96
C VAL A 46 -3.36 0.52 -0.92
N ALA A 47 -2.11 0.81 -1.23
CA ALA A 47 -1.23 1.67 -0.45
C ALA A 47 -1.43 3.13 -0.84
N LEU A 48 -1.85 3.94 0.12
CA LEU A 48 -1.95 5.40 -0.01
C LEU A 48 -0.71 6.03 0.61
N THR A 49 0.21 6.50 -0.24
CA THR A 49 1.53 6.98 0.20
C THR A 49 1.41 8.22 1.07
N GLY A 50 0.65 9.23 0.65
CA GLY A 50 0.52 10.49 1.39
C GLY A 50 -0.01 10.31 2.82
N PRO A 51 -1.16 9.64 3.01
CA PRO A 51 -1.72 9.39 4.33
C PRO A 51 -0.97 8.32 5.16
N CYS A 52 0.00 7.61 4.58
CA CYS A 52 0.70 6.48 5.21
C CYS A 52 -0.25 5.36 5.67
N LYS A 53 -1.16 4.92 4.81
CA LYS A 53 -2.14 3.87 5.17
C LYS A 53 -2.44 2.91 4.03
N LEU A 54 -2.98 1.75 4.38
CA LEU A 54 -3.60 0.80 3.49
C LEU A 54 -5.12 0.95 3.55
N VAL A 55 -5.76 0.89 2.40
CA VAL A 55 -7.23 0.75 2.28
C VAL A 55 -7.57 -0.57 1.63
N ARG A 56 -8.69 -1.16 2.05
CA ARG A 56 -9.29 -2.33 1.44
C ARG A 56 -10.44 -1.88 0.55
N HIS A 57 -10.39 -2.24 -0.72
CA HIS A 57 -11.47 -2.04 -1.69
C HIS A 57 -12.12 -3.39 -2.02
N TRP A 58 -13.38 -3.56 -1.70
CA TRP A 58 -14.11 -4.81 -1.92
C TRP A 58 -14.50 -4.94 -3.39
N ILE A 59 -14.21 -6.10 -4.00
CA ILE A 59 -14.55 -6.39 -5.41
C ILE A 59 -15.58 -7.52 -5.55
N GLU A 60 -15.83 -8.26 -4.47
CA GLU A 60 -16.90 -9.26 -4.39
C GLU A 60 -17.71 -9.13 -3.09
N GLY A 61 -18.86 -9.80 -3.05
CA GLY A 61 -19.73 -9.88 -1.88
C GLY A 61 -20.59 -8.63 -1.62
N PRO A 62 -21.30 -8.57 -0.48
CA PRO A 62 -22.27 -7.51 -0.18
C PRO A 62 -21.69 -6.10 -0.08
N LYS A 63 -20.36 -6.00 0.07
CA LYS A 63 -19.63 -4.73 0.14
C LYS A 63 -18.96 -4.33 -1.18
N ALA A 64 -19.13 -5.09 -2.26
CA ALA A 64 -18.47 -4.85 -3.53
C ALA A 64 -18.64 -3.38 -3.99
N GLY A 65 -17.55 -2.77 -4.46
CA GLY A 65 -17.48 -1.36 -4.84
C GLY A 65 -17.22 -0.38 -3.70
N THR A 66 -17.16 -0.84 -2.44
CA THR A 66 -16.86 0.02 -1.28
C THR A 66 -15.42 -0.11 -0.80
N SER A 67 -14.93 0.94 -0.13
CA SER A 67 -13.60 0.97 0.48
C SER A 67 -13.65 1.30 1.97
N GLU A 68 -12.75 0.68 2.73
CA GLU A 68 -12.61 0.92 4.17
C GLU A 68 -11.12 0.91 4.60
N PRO A 69 -10.76 1.59 5.71
CA PRO A 69 -9.41 1.53 6.25
C PRO A 69 -8.99 0.09 6.56
N PHE A 70 -7.75 -0.26 6.22
CA PHE A 70 -7.20 -1.60 6.47
C PHE A 70 -6.06 -1.57 7.50
N ALA A 71 -5.07 -0.70 7.32
CA ALA A 71 -3.96 -0.56 8.26
C ALA A 71 -3.35 0.84 8.20
N GLU A 72 -2.96 1.39 9.35
CA GLU A 72 -2.07 2.55 9.42
C GLU A 72 -0.62 2.08 9.36
N LEU A 73 0.25 2.83 8.69
CA LEU A 73 1.64 2.44 8.47
C LEU A 73 2.62 3.41 9.13
N PRO A 74 3.78 2.91 9.61
CA PRO A 74 4.81 3.72 10.26
C PRO A 74 5.65 4.55 9.28
N GLY A 75 5.35 4.50 7.98
CA GLY A 75 6.11 5.17 6.93
C GLY A 75 5.33 5.28 5.64
N TYR A 76 5.94 5.92 4.64
CA TYR A 76 5.35 6.19 3.33
C TYR A 76 5.39 4.91 2.49
N PRO A 77 4.24 4.23 2.27
CA PRO A 77 4.23 2.99 1.52
C PRO A 77 4.49 3.21 0.04
N ASP A 78 5.08 2.19 -0.56
CA ASP A 78 5.26 2.05 -1.99
C ASP A 78 4.53 0.77 -2.44
N ASN A 79 5.26 -0.22 -2.95
CA ASN A 79 4.69 -1.48 -3.41
C ASN A 79 4.11 -2.35 -2.28
N VAL A 80 2.98 -3.01 -2.58
CA VAL A 80 2.31 -4.01 -1.74
C VAL A 80 2.37 -5.36 -2.45
N ARG A 81 2.77 -6.43 -1.75
CA ARG A 81 2.85 -7.79 -2.30
C ARG A 81 2.22 -8.80 -1.34
N PRO A 82 1.44 -9.78 -1.81
CA PRO A 82 0.96 -10.86 -0.95
C PRO A 82 2.11 -11.61 -0.28
N ASP A 83 1.94 -11.98 0.99
CA ASP A 83 2.96 -12.72 1.75
C ASP A 83 2.85 -14.26 1.61
N GLY A 84 1.89 -14.76 0.82
CA GLY A 84 1.58 -16.18 0.65
C GLY A 84 0.83 -16.82 1.83
N LYS A 85 0.58 -16.09 2.91
CA LYS A 85 -0.09 -16.54 4.15
C LYS A 85 -1.40 -15.77 4.40
N GLY A 86 -1.83 -14.97 3.44
CA GLY A 86 -3.04 -14.13 3.45
C GLY A 86 -2.81 -12.71 3.99
N GLY A 87 -1.58 -12.37 4.35
CA GLY A 87 -1.14 -11.01 4.64
C GLY A 87 -0.41 -10.38 3.45
N TYR A 88 0.29 -9.29 3.71
CA TYR A 88 0.99 -8.51 2.70
C TYR A 88 2.34 -8.00 3.23
N TRP A 89 3.36 -8.01 2.38
CA TRP A 89 4.53 -7.19 2.54
C TRP A 89 4.30 -5.82 1.93
N VAL A 90 4.69 -4.78 2.64
CA VAL A 90 4.62 -3.39 2.17
C VAL A 90 6.00 -2.79 2.26
N ALA A 91 6.56 -2.38 1.11
CA ALA A 91 7.79 -1.62 1.08
C ALA A 91 7.53 -0.19 1.55
N LEU A 92 8.45 0.37 2.31
CA LEU A 92 8.40 1.75 2.79
C LEU A 92 9.56 2.53 2.20
N HIS A 93 9.25 3.71 1.65
CA HIS A 93 10.28 4.62 1.15
C HIS A 93 11.03 5.31 2.30
N ARG A 94 10.31 5.68 3.36
CA ARG A 94 10.84 6.35 4.56
C ARG A 94 9.88 6.16 5.72
N GLU A 95 10.40 6.17 6.94
CA GLU A 95 9.61 6.29 8.17
C GLU A 95 8.92 7.67 8.25
N LYS A 96 7.73 7.72 8.88
CA LYS A 96 6.96 8.95 9.07
C LYS A 96 7.66 9.91 10.05
N THR A 97 8.36 9.33 11.03
CA THR A 97 9.12 10.04 12.06
C THR A 97 10.56 9.57 12.01
N GLU A 98 11.35 10.12 11.09
CA GLU A 98 12.78 9.83 11.04
C GLU A 98 13.49 10.67 12.10
N THR A 99 14.11 10.03 13.10
CA THR A 99 14.85 10.76 14.13
C THR A 99 16.22 11.21 13.57
N PRO A 100 16.64 12.47 13.77
CA PRO A 100 17.97 12.92 13.34
C PRO A 100 19.11 12.21 14.07
N TYR A 101 18.81 11.61 15.22
CA TYR A 101 19.72 10.80 16.02
C TYR A 101 19.12 9.41 16.23
N GLY A 102 19.83 8.34 15.84
CA GLY A 102 19.34 6.96 15.88
C GLY A 102 20.29 5.99 15.19
N SER A 103 19.98 4.68 15.26
CA SER A 103 20.78 3.61 14.63
C SER A 103 21.02 3.86 13.13
N ASP A 104 22.10 3.32 12.57
CA ASP A 104 22.40 3.36 11.12
C ASP A 104 21.44 2.51 10.26
N THR A 105 20.25 2.18 10.79
CA THR A 105 19.22 1.40 10.11
C THR A 105 17.91 2.17 10.00
N HIS A 106 17.13 1.89 8.96
CA HIS A 106 15.76 2.39 8.79
C HIS A 106 14.81 1.26 8.43
N LEU A 107 13.51 1.47 8.66
CA LEU A 107 12.46 0.54 8.29
C LEU A 107 12.27 0.48 6.77
N LEU A 108 12.58 -0.69 6.19
CA LEU A 108 12.49 -0.97 4.76
C LEU A 108 11.12 -1.50 4.35
N ALA A 109 10.55 -2.37 5.18
CA ALA A 109 9.27 -3.00 4.89
C ALA A 109 8.57 -3.46 6.18
N VAL A 110 7.25 -3.60 6.09
CA VAL A 110 6.44 -4.22 7.14
C VAL A 110 5.61 -5.35 6.56
N ARG A 111 5.40 -6.38 7.37
CA ARG A 111 4.46 -7.46 7.06
C ARG A 111 3.16 -7.21 7.79
N ILE A 112 2.08 -7.04 7.05
CA ILE A 112 0.73 -6.83 7.55
C ILE A 112 -0.04 -8.15 7.49
N GLY A 113 -0.66 -8.56 8.60
CA GLY A 113 -1.51 -9.75 8.66
C GLY A 113 -2.90 -9.53 8.05
N ARG A 114 -3.67 -10.61 7.94
CA ARG A 114 -5.06 -10.64 7.40
C ARG A 114 -6.01 -9.61 8.04
N LYS A 115 -5.76 -9.24 9.30
CA LYS A 115 -6.57 -8.30 10.09
C LYS A 115 -6.00 -6.87 10.11
N GLY A 116 -5.05 -6.54 9.23
CA GLY A 116 -4.49 -5.18 9.15
C GLY A 116 -3.50 -4.85 10.27
N LYS A 117 -2.94 -5.85 10.96
CA LYS A 117 -1.94 -5.66 12.03
C LYS A 117 -0.54 -5.88 11.50
N ILE A 118 0.41 -5.03 11.89
CA ILE A 118 1.84 -5.26 11.65
C ILE A 118 2.26 -6.50 12.45
N LEU A 119 2.80 -7.49 11.75
CA LEU A 119 3.30 -8.75 12.31
C LEU A 119 4.83 -8.81 12.33
N GLN A 120 5.48 -8.07 11.43
CA GLN A 120 6.94 -8.06 11.31
C GLN A 120 7.42 -6.73 10.73
N GLU A 121 8.57 -6.28 11.21
CA GLU A 121 9.33 -5.16 10.66
C GLU A 121 10.62 -5.68 10.04
N LEU A 122 10.96 -5.19 8.85
CA LEU A 122 12.24 -5.41 8.21
C LEU A 122 13.01 -4.09 8.20
N ARG A 123 14.15 -4.07 8.89
CA ARG A 123 15.07 -2.92 8.93
C ARG A 123 16.33 -3.26 8.17
N GLY A 124 16.97 -2.25 7.60
CA GLY A 124 18.26 -2.39 6.93
C GLY A 124 19.06 -1.10 6.98
N PRO A 125 20.31 -1.13 6.53
CA PRO A 125 21.22 0.01 6.65
C PRO A 125 20.75 1.21 5.80
N LYS A 126 21.08 2.43 6.22
CA LYS A 126 20.65 3.69 5.57
C LYS A 126 21.01 3.84 4.09
N ASN A 127 22.01 3.12 3.61
CA ASN A 127 22.42 3.10 2.21
C ASN A 127 21.60 2.15 1.31
N VAL A 128 20.64 1.40 1.86
CA VAL A 128 19.76 0.52 1.10
C VAL A 128 18.37 1.13 1.06
N ARG A 129 17.95 1.67 -0.08
CA ARG A 129 16.57 2.14 -0.27
C ARG A 129 15.81 1.17 -1.18
N PRO A 130 14.61 0.71 -0.81
CA PRO A 130 13.81 -0.21 -1.64
C PRO A 130 13.43 0.35 -3.02
N THR A 131 13.67 1.63 -3.28
CA THR A 131 13.28 2.38 -4.48
C THR A 131 14.37 2.47 -5.55
N GLU A 132 15.60 1.99 -5.32
CA GLU A 132 16.78 2.34 -6.14
C GLU A 132 17.29 1.24 -7.10
N LYS A 133 16.52 0.20 -7.41
CA LYS A 133 16.90 -0.73 -8.49
C LYS A 133 15.75 -0.97 -9.47
N ILE A 134 15.84 -0.31 -10.63
CA ILE A 134 15.19 -0.67 -11.90
C ILE A 134 16.29 -1.09 -12.85
#